data_AF-A0A8T4CH89-F1
#
_entry.id   AF-A0A8T4CH89-F1
#
_cell.length_a   1.000
_cell.length_b   1.000
_cell.length_c   1.000
_cell.angle_alpha   90.00
_cell.angle_beta   90.00
_cell.angle_gamma   90.00
#
_symmetry.space_group_name_H-M   'P 1'
#
loop_
_entity.id
_entity.type
_entity.pdbx_description
1 polymer ?
#
loop_
_entity_poly.entity_id
_entity_poly.type
_entity_poly.pdbx_seq_one_letter_code
_entity_poly.pdbx_strand_id
1 'polypeptide(L)'
;VSKAQELLWNLLEAWEYNLYVARERKMLEIAEDEWAELLDFLTGDIWQLFSSIAEEKGIQRAVLITRLDKSAPTIDRYLSGLKEKNLVEHAEGRKGGYQLTERGIAVYRKMIKMLAEKEPMKAQLPKKEDVLAIKTLEQPEQGKCAFCGNDRVLYYQVEGFKGEWGLACQDCGEAVKRQFGGKEE
;
A
#
# COMPACT_ATOMS: atom_id res chain seq x y z
N VAL A 1 -2.14 19.99 -42.89
CA VAL A 1 -0.99 19.55 -42.08
C VAL A 1 -0.68 18.12 -42.50
N SER A 2 0.55 17.81 -42.90
CA SER A 2 0.87 16.47 -43.44
C SER A 2 0.94 15.44 -42.30
N LYS A 3 0.58 14.18 -42.55
CA LYS A 3 0.67 13.09 -41.56
C LYS A 3 2.05 12.99 -40.88
N ALA A 4 3.11 13.38 -41.58
CA ALA A 4 4.47 13.41 -41.03
C ALA A 4 4.66 14.49 -39.95
N GLN A 5 4.01 15.64 -40.11
CA GLN A 5 4.08 16.74 -39.16
C GLN A 5 3.31 16.42 -37.86
N GLU A 6 2.18 15.73 -37.98
CA GLU A 6 1.37 15.26 -36.85
C GLU A 6 2.09 14.14 -36.06
N LEU A 7 2.76 13.21 -36.76
CA LEU A 7 3.60 12.20 -36.13
C LEU A 7 4.78 12.81 -35.37
N LEU A 8 5.46 13.78 -35.99
CA LEU A 8 6.58 14.49 -35.35
C LEU A 8 6.12 15.25 -34.11
N TRP A 9 4.95 15.90 -34.16
CA TRP A 9 4.38 16.61 -33.02
C TRP A 9 4.06 15.65 -31.86
N ASN A 10 3.40 14.52 -32.14
CA ASN A 10 3.09 13.51 -31.13
C ASN A 10 4.36 12.89 -30.50
N LEU A 11 5.41 12.69 -31.30
CA LEU A 11 6.70 12.20 -30.80
C LEU A 11 7.40 13.24 -29.91
N LEU A 12 7.32 14.52 -30.28
CA LEU A 12 7.89 15.62 -29.49
C LEU A 12 7.16 15.79 -28.16
N GLU A 13 5.83 15.76 -28.17
CA GLU A 13 5.01 15.78 -26.95
C GLU A 13 5.31 14.57 -26.06
N ALA A 14 5.45 13.37 -26.63
CA ALA A 14 5.82 12.18 -25.86
C ALA A 14 7.25 12.27 -25.28
N TRP A 15 8.19 12.88 -26.00
CA TRP A 15 9.55 13.10 -25.51
C TRP A 15 9.62 14.16 -24.42
N GLU A 16 8.93 15.28 -24.60
CA GLU A 16 8.80 16.34 -23.59
C GLU A 16 8.10 15.81 -22.33
N TYR A 17 7.08 14.97 -22.48
CA TYR A 17 6.42 14.29 -21.37
C TYR A 17 7.37 13.35 -20.64
N ASN A 18 8.16 12.53 -21.35
CA ASN A 18 9.12 11.63 -20.72
C ASN A 18 10.26 12.38 -20.02
N LEU A 19 10.74 13.49 -20.59
CA LEU A 19 11.74 14.35 -19.96
C LEU A 19 11.17 15.11 -18.76
N TYR A 20 9.91 15.56 -18.83
CA TYR A 20 9.17 16.12 -17.71
C TYR A 20 9.02 15.09 -16.58
N VAL A 21 8.56 13.87 -16.90
CA VAL A 21 8.43 12.76 -15.93
C VAL A 21 9.79 12.36 -15.35
N ALA A 22 10.86 12.33 -16.16
CA ALA A 22 12.22 12.02 -15.67
C ALA A 22 12.78 13.14 -14.79
N ARG A 23 12.51 14.41 -15.13
CA ARG A 23 12.89 15.58 -14.34
C ARG A 23 12.11 15.64 -13.03
N GLU A 24 10.79 15.41 -13.06
CA GLU A 24 9.97 15.27 -11.87
C GLU A 24 10.43 14.10 -11.01
N ARG A 25 10.69 12.93 -11.61
CA ARG A 25 11.23 11.78 -10.87
C ARG A 25 12.56 12.09 -10.18
N LYS A 26 13.45 12.87 -10.81
CA LYS A 26 14.69 13.36 -10.18
C LYS A 26 14.45 14.43 -9.11
N MET A 27 13.48 15.32 -9.28
CA MET A 27 13.11 16.31 -8.24
C MET A 27 12.43 15.66 -7.02
N LEU A 28 11.92 14.44 -7.19
CA LEU A 28 11.24 13.66 -6.15
C LEU A 28 12.14 12.55 -5.58
N GLU A 29 13.45 12.56 -5.88
CA GLU A 29 14.43 11.71 -5.20
C GLU A 29 14.57 12.18 -3.74
N ILE A 30 13.78 11.56 -2.87
CA ILE A 30 13.89 11.72 -1.42
C ILE A 30 15.14 10.97 -0.97
N ALA A 31 16.11 11.69 -0.42
CA ALA A 31 17.33 11.11 0.14
C ALA A 31 17.00 10.08 1.24
N GLU A 32 17.89 9.11 1.48
CA GLU A 32 17.60 8.00 2.41
C GLU A 32 17.43 8.48 3.87
N ASP A 33 18.24 9.43 4.30
CA ASP A 33 18.16 10.08 5.61
C ASP A 33 16.86 10.88 5.76
N GLU A 34 16.52 11.67 4.74
CA GLU A 34 15.26 12.41 4.70
C GLU A 34 14.05 11.45 4.71
N TRP A 35 14.16 10.32 4.03
CA TRP A 35 13.12 9.29 4.03
C TRP A 35 12.92 8.67 5.40
N ALA A 36 14.00 8.41 6.15
CA ALA A 36 13.92 7.90 7.52
C ALA A 36 13.19 8.90 8.43
N GLU A 37 13.53 10.20 8.35
CA GLU A 37 12.84 11.24 9.11
C GLU A 37 11.35 11.35 8.75
N LEU A 38 11.02 11.20 7.48
CA LEU A 38 9.63 11.19 7.02
C LEU A 38 8.87 9.98 7.55
N LEU A 39 9.50 8.80 7.61
CA LEU A 39 8.87 7.60 8.17
C LEU A 39 8.58 7.75 9.66
N ASP A 40 9.47 8.35 10.43
CA ASP A 40 9.26 8.60 11.86
C ASP A 40 8.15 9.63 12.10
N PHE A 41 8.11 10.68 11.26
CA PHE A 41 7.11 11.73 11.35
C PHE A 41 5.71 11.26 10.90
N LEU A 42 5.62 10.52 9.80
CA LEU A 42 4.37 10.03 9.21
C LEU A 42 3.90 8.74 9.89
N THR A 43 3.62 8.84 11.19
CA THR A 43 3.11 7.73 12.01
C THR A 43 1.78 8.10 12.68
N GLY A 44 1.02 7.06 13.09
CA GLY A 44 -0.22 7.20 13.85
C GLY A 44 -1.23 8.18 13.23
N ASP A 45 -1.69 9.13 14.04
CA ASP A 45 -2.70 10.14 13.65
C ASP A 45 -2.23 11.03 12.48
N ILE A 46 -0.92 11.29 12.37
CA ILE A 46 -0.37 12.15 11.30
C ILE A 46 -0.48 11.42 9.96
N TRP A 47 -0.17 10.13 9.92
CA TRP A 47 -0.35 9.32 8.71
C TRP A 47 -1.81 9.22 8.29
N GLN A 48 -2.73 9.05 9.25
CA GLN A 48 -4.17 9.02 8.97
C GLN A 48 -4.67 10.35 8.39
N LEU A 49 -4.20 11.48 8.93
CA LEU A 49 -4.52 12.81 8.43
C LEU A 49 -3.98 13.00 7.01
N PHE A 50 -2.71 12.65 6.80
CA PHE A 50 -2.04 12.77 5.50
C PHE A 50 -2.72 11.90 4.43
N SER A 51 -3.08 10.67 4.77
CA SER A 51 -3.83 9.77 3.89
C SER A 51 -5.23 10.31 3.56
N SER A 52 -5.92 10.90 4.55
CA SER A 52 -7.24 11.52 4.32
C SER A 52 -7.17 12.68 3.31
N ILE A 53 -6.08 13.46 3.32
CA ILE A 53 -5.84 14.53 2.34
C ILE A 53 -5.51 13.95 0.96
N ALA A 54 -4.84 12.80 0.90
CA ALA A 54 -4.52 12.11 -0.35
C ALA A 54 -5.75 11.58 -1.09
N GLU A 55 -6.76 11.12 -0.33
CA GLU A 55 -8.01 10.57 -0.87
C GLU A 55 -8.94 11.63 -1.47
N GLU A 56 -8.90 12.86 -0.95
CA GLU A 56 -9.83 13.93 -1.33
C GLU A 56 -9.12 15.27 -1.55
N LYS A 57 -9.07 15.71 -2.81
CA LYS A 57 -8.49 17.01 -3.17
C LYS A 57 -9.33 18.16 -2.60
N GLY A 58 -8.70 19.00 -1.76
CA GLY A 58 -9.35 20.18 -1.18
C GLY A 58 -10.16 19.86 0.08
N ILE A 59 -9.69 18.92 0.91
CA ILE A 59 -10.40 18.53 2.13
C ILE A 59 -10.41 19.67 3.15
N GLN A 60 -11.58 19.91 3.73
CA GLN A 60 -11.78 21.00 4.69
C GLN A 60 -11.26 20.62 6.08
N ARG A 61 -10.72 21.61 6.80
CA ARG A 61 -10.23 21.43 8.18
C ARG A 61 -11.27 20.82 9.11
N ALA A 62 -12.52 21.26 8.99
CA ALA A 62 -13.63 20.75 9.80
C ALA A 62 -13.88 19.25 9.54
N VAL A 63 -13.72 18.79 8.29
CA VAL A 63 -13.87 17.38 7.92
C VAL A 63 -12.74 16.55 8.53
N LEU A 64 -11.50 17.05 8.53
CA LEU A 64 -10.37 16.39 9.17
C LEU A 64 -10.56 16.24 10.69
N ILE A 65 -11.06 17.29 11.36
CA ILE A 65 -11.40 17.27 12.79
C ILE A 65 -12.40 16.16 13.09
N THR A 66 -13.48 16.07 12.33
CA THR A 66 -14.52 15.06 12.53
C THR A 66 -14.05 13.65 12.20
N ARG A 67 -13.29 13.45 11.11
CA ARG A 67 -12.83 12.11 10.69
C ARG A 67 -11.84 11.49 11.66
N LEU A 68 -10.93 12.29 12.22
CA LEU A 68 -9.89 11.79 13.13
C LEU A 68 -10.31 11.85 14.59
N ASP A 69 -11.47 12.44 14.91
CA ASP A 69 -11.92 12.70 16.28
C ASP A 69 -10.85 13.42 17.12
N LYS A 70 -10.27 14.49 16.56
CA LYS A 70 -9.22 15.29 17.21
C LYS A 70 -9.63 16.74 17.33
N SER A 71 -9.10 17.40 18.36
CA SER A 71 -9.33 18.83 18.55
C SER A 71 -8.73 19.66 17.41
N ALA A 72 -9.37 20.79 17.12
CA ALA A 72 -8.93 21.77 16.13
C ALA A 72 -7.43 22.16 16.27
N PRO A 73 -6.91 22.46 17.48
CA PRO A 73 -5.49 22.76 17.67
C PRO A 73 -4.56 21.57 17.34
N THR A 74 -5.02 20.35 17.59
CA THR A 74 -4.25 19.14 17.27
C THR A 74 -4.11 18.96 15.77
N ILE A 75 -5.22 19.13 15.03
CA ILE A 75 -5.24 19.09 13.57
C ILE A 75 -4.34 20.19 12.98
N ASP A 76 -4.39 21.41 13.52
CA ASP A 76 -3.52 22.50 13.08
C ASP A 76 -2.05 22.19 13.27
N ARG A 77 -1.68 21.61 14.42
CA ARG A 77 -0.31 21.19 14.69
C ARG A 77 0.17 20.15 13.66
N TYR A 78 -0.66 19.16 13.33
CA TYR A 78 -0.32 18.17 12.31
C TYR A 78 -0.19 18.79 10.92
N LEU A 79 -1.11 19.67 10.54
CA LEU A 79 -1.07 20.39 9.26
C LEU A 79 0.16 21.29 9.15
N SER A 80 0.57 21.96 10.24
CA SER A 80 1.79 22.76 10.27
C SER A 80 3.02 21.91 10.01
N GLY A 81 3.16 20.77 10.70
CA GLY A 81 4.29 19.85 10.46
C GLY A 81 4.34 19.30 9.03
N LEU A 82 3.17 19.00 8.44
CA LEU A 82 3.08 18.58 7.04
C LEU A 82 3.44 19.71 6.06
N LYS A 83 3.09 20.96 6.36
CA LYS A 83 3.48 22.14 5.57
C LYS A 83 4.97 22.43 5.65
N GLU A 84 5.55 22.35 6.85
CA GLU A 84 6.99 22.54 7.08
C GLU A 84 7.83 21.56 6.24
N LYS A 85 7.34 20.33 6.08
CA LYS A 85 7.96 19.31 5.22
C LYS A 85 7.55 19.38 3.74
N ASN A 86 6.82 20.44 3.36
CA ASN A 86 6.31 20.69 2.01
C ASN A 86 5.50 19.52 1.43
N LEU A 87 4.67 18.86 2.26
CA LEU A 87 3.86 17.70 1.87
C LEU A 87 2.42 18.07 1.57
N VAL A 88 1.92 19.15 2.17
CA VAL A 88 0.55 19.63 1.98
C VAL A 88 0.53 21.13 1.77
N GLU A 89 -0.45 21.60 1.04
CA GLU A 89 -0.69 23.01 0.77
C GLU A 89 -2.19 23.32 0.82
N HIS A 90 -2.53 24.61 0.79
CA HIS A 90 -3.91 25.03 0.65
C HIS A 90 -4.26 25.08 -0.85
N ALA A 91 -5.32 24.38 -1.25
CA ALA A 91 -5.78 24.37 -2.63
C ALA A 91 -6.31 25.75 -3.03
N GLU A 92 -5.83 26.26 -4.16
CA GLU A 92 -6.36 27.48 -4.78
C GLU A 92 -7.67 27.18 -5.54
N GLY A 93 -8.70 28.00 -5.34
CA GLY A 93 -9.96 27.93 -6.08
C GLY A 93 -11.23 27.67 -5.25
N ARG A 94 -12.36 27.44 -5.95
CA ARG A 94 -13.73 27.49 -5.35
C ARG A 94 -14.00 26.48 -4.23
N LYS A 95 -13.33 25.32 -4.22
CA LYS A 95 -13.53 24.30 -3.17
C LYS A 95 -12.70 24.59 -1.91
N GLY A 96 -11.60 25.35 -2.01
CA GLY A 96 -10.66 25.59 -0.92
C GLY A 96 -10.13 24.30 -0.27
N GLY A 97 -9.59 24.41 0.94
CA GLY A 97 -9.15 23.26 1.75
C GLY A 97 -7.71 22.81 1.50
N TYR A 98 -7.34 21.67 2.06
CA TYR A 98 -5.99 21.11 2.02
C TYR A 98 -5.85 20.09 0.88
N GLN A 99 -4.69 20.08 0.24
CA GLN A 99 -4.30 19.10 -0.78
C GLN A 99 -2.83 18.73 -0.64
N LEU A 100 -2.42 17.62 -1.25
CA LEU A 100 -1.02 17.25 -1.34
C LEU A 100 -0.29 18.16 -2.33
N THR A 101 0.96 18.51 -2.01
CA THR A 101 1.91 19.06 -2.98
C THR A 101 2.43 17.95 -3.89
N GLU A 102 3.17 18.29 -4.96
CA GLU A 102 3.87 17.30 -5.80
C GLU A 102 4.78 16.38 -4.97
N ARG A 103 5.51 16.96 -4.01
CA ARG A 103 6.34 16.22 -3.04
C ARG A 103 5.50 15.31 -2.15
N GLY A 104 4.37 15.80 -1.64
CA GLY A 104 3.43 15.01 -0.86
C GLY A 104 2.90 13.80 -1.63
N ILE A 105 2.58 13.97 -2.91
CA ILE A 105 2.13 12.88 -3.79
C ILE A 105 3.23 11.81 -3.93
N ALA A 106 4.48 12.20 -4.12
CA ALA A 106 5.59 11.25 -4.22
C ALA A 106 5.81 10.47 -2.93
N VAL A 107 5.83 11.17 -1.79
CA VAL A 107 5.96 10.56 -0.45
C VAL A 107 4.83 9.57 -0.20
N TYR A 108 3.58 9.97 -0.45
CA TYR A 108 2.41 9.11 -0.26
C TYR A 108 2.50 7.84 -1.12
N ARG A 109 2.84 7.98 -2.41
CA ARG A 109 3.02 6.82 -3.32
C ARG A 109 4.13 5.89 -2.85
N LYS A 110 5.26 6.43 -2.40
CA LYS A 110 6.39 5.64 -1.87
C LYS A 110 5.98 4.90 -0.58
N MET A 111 5.23 5.55 0.31
CA MET A 111 4.70 4.92 1.53
C MET A 111 3.72 3.80 1.23
N ILE A 112 2.74 4.02 0.34
CA ILE A 112 1.77 2.97 -0.04
C ILE A 112 2.48 1.77 -0.66
N LYS A 113 3.45 2.00 -1.55
CA LYS A 113 4.26 0.91 -2.14
C LYS A 113 5.00 0.11 -1.05
N MET A 114 5.67 0.80 -0.12
CA MET A 114 6.36 0.16 1.00
C MET A 114 5.40 -0.61 1.92
N LEU A 115 4.22 -0.05 2.22
CA LEU A 115 3.21 -0.72 3.05
C LEU A 115 2.61 -1.94 2.35
N ALA A 116 2.38 -1.87 1.05
CA ALA A 116 1.93 -3.01 0.24
C ALA A 116 3.00 -4.12 0.15
N GLU A 117 4.28 -3.76 0.13
CA GLU A 117 5.40 -4.71 0.19
C GLU A 117 5.58 -5.32 1.59
N LYS A 118 5.17 -4.62 2.65
CA LYS A 118 5.20 -5.07 4.06
C LYS A 118 3.95 -5.83 4.49
N GLU A 119 2.82 -5.70 3.80
CA GLU A 119 1.69 -6.60 4.02
C GLU A 119 2.19 -8.02 3.72
N PRO A 120 2.16 -8.96 4.70
CA PRO A 120 2.34 -10.35 4.34
C PRO A 120 1.28 -10.63 3.28
N MET A 121 1.68 -11.16 2.12
CA MET A 121 0.75 -11.63 1.07
C MET A 121 -0.44 -12.25 1.80
N LYS A 122 -1.60 -11.57 1.77
CA LYS A 122 -2.80 -12.02 2.48
C LYS A 122 -2.95 -13.49 2.11
N ALA A 123 -2.87 -14.37 3.11
CA ALA A 123 -2.89 -15.79 2.86
C ALA A 123 -4.08 -16.08 1.96
N GLN A 124 -3.82 -16.51 0.72
CA GLN A 124 -4.90 -16.86 -0.20
C GLN A 124 -5.35 -18.24 0.23
N LEU A 125 -6.16 -18.27 1.28
CA LEU A 125 -6.72 -19.51 1.79
C LEU A 125 -7.65 -20.09 0.72
N PRO A 126 -7.57 -21.39 0.45
CA PRO A 126 -8.43 -22.06 -0.50
C PRO A 126 -9.88 -21.97 -0.02
N LYS A 127 -10.85 -21.93 -0.95
CA LYS A 127 -12.26 -21.95 -0.58
C LYS A 127 -12.63 -23.34 -0.04
N LYS A 128 -13.72 -23.39 0.74
CA LYS A 128 -14.20 -24.64 1.35
C LYS A 128 -14.47 -25.77 0.35
N GLU A 129 -14.82 -25.41 -0.88
CA GLU A 129 -15.16 -26.36 -1.94
C GLU A 129 -13.91 -26.95 -2.62
N ASP A 130 -12.73 -26.38 -2.39
CA ASP A 130 -11.50 -26.73 -3.10
C ASP A 130 -10.59 -27.68 -2.31
N VAL A 131 -10.78 -27.85 -0.99
CA VAL A 131 -9.92 -28.70 -0.14
C VAL A 131 -10.59 -30.03 0.19
N LEU A 132 -9.87 -31.11 -0.13
CA LEU A 132 -10.23 -32.49 0.13
C LEU A 132 -9.80 -32.93 1.55
N ALA A 133 -8.54 -32.68 1.91
CA ALA A 133 -7.98 -33.14 3.19
C ALA A 133 -6.86 -32.22 3.67
N ILE A 134 -6.62 -32.22 4.99
CA ILE A 134 -5.51 -31.50 5.63
C ILE A 134 -4.78 -32.48 6.52
N LYS A 135 -3.53 -32.80 6.18
CA LYS A 135 -2.68 -33.70 6.96
C LYS A 135 -1.63 -32.88 7.71
N THR A 136 -1.36 -33.26 8.95
CA THR A 136 -0.18 -32.75 9.67
C THR A 136 1.03 -33.53 9.17
N LEU A 137 2.12 -32.85 8.82
CA LEU A 137 3.36 -33.50 8.41
C LEU A 137 4.00 -34.21 9.62
N GLU A 138 4.51 -35.42 9.41
CA GLU A 138 5.23 -36.16 10.44
C GLU A 138 6.52 -35.45 10.87
N GLN A 139 7.17 -34.78 9.91
CA GLN A 139 8.35 -33.94 10.15
C GLN A 139 8.11 -32.56 9.54
N PRO A 140 8.13 -31.49 10.35
CA PRO A 140 8.04 -30.14 9.83
C PRO A 140 9.26 -29.79 8.97
N GLU A 141 9.03 -29.22 7.78
CA GLU A 141 10.08 -28.89 6.81
C GLU A 141 10.21 -27.37 6.65
N GLN A 142 11.43 -26.86 6.40
CA GLN A 142 11.60 -25.47 6.00
C GLN A 142 11.31 -25.30 4.51
N GLY A 143 10.45 -24.35 4.17
CA GLY A 143 10.20 -24.00 2.78
C GLY A 143 9.18 -22.89 2.64
N LYS A 144 8.79 -22.63 1.38
CA LYS A 144 7.85 -21.58 1.04
C LYS A 144 6.41 -22.06 1.25
N CYS A 145 5.66 -21.36 2.09
CA CYS A 145 4.25 -21.65 2.30
C CYS A 145 3.43 -21.36 1.04
N ALA A 146 2.63 -22.33 0.59
CA ALA A 146 1.79 -22.20 -0.61
C ALA A 146 0.70 -21.13 -0.48
N PHE A 147 0.32 -20.73 0.74
CA PHE A 147 -0.80 -19.83 1.00
C PHE A 147 -0.38 -18.38 1.26
N CYS A 148 0.64 -18.19 2.12
CA CYS A 148 1.14 -16.85 2.44
C CYS A 148 2.43 -16.48 1.71
N GLY A 149 3.01 -17.38 0.93
CA GLY A 149 4.19 -17.13 0.11
C GLY A 149 5.49 -16.88 0.90
N ASN A 150 5.47 -16.99 2.23
CA ASN A 150 6.63 -16.76 3.10
C ASN A 150 7.44 -18.04 3.32
N ASP A 151 8.76 -17.91 3.41
CA ASP A 151 9.66 -18.98 3.83
C ASP A 151 9.55 -19.20 5.35
N ARG A 152 9.01 -20.35 5.74
CA ARG A 152 8.73 -20.72 7.14
C ARG A 152 8.84 -22.23 7.33
N VAL A 153 8.72 -22.68 8.58
CA VAL A 153 8.50 -24.10 8.88
C VAL A 153 7.07 -24.46 8.50
N LEU A 154 6.94 -25.51 7.69
CA LEU A 154 5.71 -26.05 7.13
C LEU A 154 5.27 -27.22 8.01
N TYR A 155 4.01 -27.20 8.44
CA TYR A 155 3.45 -28.17 9.38
C TYR A 155 2.31 -28.98 8.78
N TYR A 156 1.71 -28.50 7.70
CA TYR A 156 0.51 -29.08 7.14
C TYR A 156 0.64 -29.28 5.64
N GLN A 157 0.08 -30.37 5.15
CA GLN A 157 -0.18 -30.61 3.73
C GLN A 157 -1.68 -30.48 3.50
N VAL A 158 -2.06 -29.59 2.59
CA VAL A 158 -3.44 -29.36 2.18
C VAL A 158 -3.63 -29.97 0.79
N GLU A 159 -4.49 -30.96 0.67
CA GLU A 159 -4.86 -31.62 -0.58
C GLU A 159 -6.17 -31.03 -1.10
N GLY A 160 -6.23 -30.69 -2.38
CA GLY A 160 -7.41 -30.17 -3.05
C GLY A 160 -8.14 -31.21 -3.90
N PHE A 161 -9.43 -30.99 -4.15
CA PHE A 161 -10.28 -31.90 -4.94
C PHE A 161 -9.81 -32.10 -6.38
N LYS A 162 -9.03 -31.17 -6.92
CA LYS A 162 -8.44 -31.25 -8.28
C LYS A 162 -7.12 -32.04 -8.32
N GLY A 163 -6.69 -32.62 -7.20
CA GLY A 163 -5.40 -33.32 -7.09
C GLY A 163 -4.20 -32.39 -6.89
N GLU A 164 -4.42 -31.09 -6.73
CA GLU A 164 -3.40 -30.13 -6.34
C GLU A 164 -3.11 -30.25 -4.84
N TRP A 165 -1.86 -30.14 -4.42
CA TRP A 165 -1.50 -30.11 -3.00
C TRP A 165 -0.53 -28.96 -2.72
N GLY A 166 -0.64 -28.39 -1.52
CA GLY A 166 0.19 -27.28 -1.06
C GLY A 166 0.61 -27.45 0.39
N LEU A 167 1.85 -27.08 0.68
CA LEU A 167 2.36 -27.08 2.05
C LEU A 167 2.02 -25.76 2.74
N ALA A 168 1.51 -25.85 3.96
CA ALA A 168 1.12 -24.70 4.78
C ALA A 168 2.02 -24.57 6.00
N CYS A 169 2.37 -23.32 6.33
CA CYS A 169 2.90 -22.98 7.65
C CYS A 169 1.83 -23.17 8.74
N GLN A 170 2.25 -23.12 10.01
CA GLN A 170 1.36 -23.29 11.16
C GLN A 170 0.12 -22.39 11.10
N ASP A 171 0.32 -21.08 10.93
CA ASP A 171 -0.77 -20.09 10.90
C ASP A 171 -1.79 -20.37 9.77
N CYS A 172 -1.28 -20.69 8.57
CA CYS A 172 -2.12 -20.94 7.41
C CYS A 172 -2.87 -22.25 7.56
N GLY A 173 -2.19 -23.34 7.95
CA GLY A 173 -2.84 -24.63 8.11
C GLY A 173 -3.87 -24.65 9.24
N GLU A 174 -3.63 -23.94 10.35
CA GLU A 174 -4.65 -23.74 11.39
C GLU A 174 -5.84 -22.91 10.88
N ALA A 175 -5.59 -21.86 10.10
CA ALA A 175 -6.66 -21.06 9.50
C ALA A 175 -7.53 -21.87 8.54
N VAL A 176 -6.89 -22.73 7.71
CA VAL A 176 -7.59 -23.73 6.90
C VAL A 176 -8.35 -24.66 7.86
N LYS A 177 -7.72 -25.38 8.80
CA LYS A 177 -8.43 -26.30 9.72
C LYS A 177 -9.66 -25.68 10.41
N ARG A 178 -9.59 -24.41 10.85
CA ARG A 178 -10.73 -23.68 11.43
C ARG A 178 -11.88 -23.48 10.45
N GLN A 179 -11.60 -23.21 9.17
CA GLN A 179 -12.62 -23.07 8.12
C GLN A 179 -13.24 -24.42 7.69
N PHE A 180 -12.48 -25.50 7.81
CA PHE A 180 -12.85 -26.85 7.37
C PHE A 180 -13.34 -27.78 8.49
N GLY A 181 -13.51 -27.26 9.71
CA GLY A 181 -13.70 -28.00 10.96
C GLY A 181 -14.42 -29.34 10.83
N GLY A 182 -13.70 -30.43 11.15
CA GLY A 182 -14.32 -31.65 11.66
C GLY A 182 -14.19 -32.94 10.85
N LYS A 183 -13.21 -33.11 9.96
CA LYS A 183 -12.82 -34.46 9.48
C LYS A 183 -11.32 -34.63 9.54
N GLU A 184 -10.84 -35.03 10.71
CA GLU A 184 -9.61 -35.81 10.83
C GLU A 184 -10.00 -37.24 10.41
N GLU A 185 -9.41 -37.75 9.33
CA GLU A 185 -9.32 -39.19 9.06
C GLU A 185 -7.91 -39.66 9.39
#